data_AF-A0A927Q7P0-F1
#
_entry.id   AF-A0A927Q7P0-F1
#
_cell.length_a   1.000
_cell.length_b   1.000
_cell.length_c   1.000
_cell.angle_alpha   90.00
_cell.angle_beta   90.00
_cell.angle_gamma   90.00
#
_symmetry.space_group_name_H-M   'P 1'
#
loop_
_entity.id
_entity.type
_entity.pdbx_description
1 polymer ?
#
loop_
_entity_poly.entity_id
_entity_poly.type
_entity_poly.pdbx_seq_one_letter_code
_entity_poly.pdbx_strand_id
1 'polypeptide(L)'
;MSRMHLQVQCLSRGSLRVTTPIGVLACVIDAGSQSPAPGTWSMRGGPLPPELPPGMSVAGSVGVVVALQPGQALHDLQVGLVWERTPAVQGGPASGEWLDAQEWDAAGWRVVIGTEDGDALSARLPECGFSEDRYPVAYRADGLAITLPLVPAARTTTLHFIVALNPLPEPADCAAWFAVGVPHRRVLQALQGV
;
A
#
# COMPACT_ATOMS: atom_id res chain seq x y z
N MET A 1 -2.28 -29.16 7.84
CA MET A 1 -2.65 -27.74 7.95
C MET A 1 -1.98 -27.02 6.80
N SER A 2 -2.75 -26.57 5.80
CA SER A 2 -2.19 -25.85 4.66
C SER A 2 -1.66 -24.50 5.14
N ARG A 3 -0.36 -24.23 4.97
CA ARG A 3 0.19 -22.90 5.25
C ARG A 3 -0.52 -21.91 4.31
N MET A 4 -1.33 -21.01 4.87
CA MET A 4 -1.93 -19.91 4.12
C MET A 4 -0.81 -18.90 3.85
N HIS A 5 -0.39 -18.75 2.59
CA HIS A 5 0.70 -17.85 2.23
C HIS A 5 0.12 -16.57 1.64
N LEU A 6 0.72 -15.43 2.00
CA LEU A 6 0.54 -14.18 1.26
C LEU A 6 1.05 -14.42 -0.17
N GLN A 7 0.21 -14.17 -1.16
CA GLN A 7 0.56 -14.37 -2.57
C GLN A 7 0.32 -13.09 -3.34
N VAL A 8 1.30 -12.72 -4.17
CA VAL A 8 1.18 -11.60 -5.09
C VAL A 8 1.04 -12.13 -6.50
N GLN A 9 0.03 -11.65 -7.21
CA GLN A 9 -0.16 -11.95 -8.62
C GLN A 9 -0.17 -10.64 -9.41
N CYS A 10 0.80 -10.47 -10.30
CA CYS A 10 0.79 -9.41 -11.30
C CYS A 10 0.11 -9.95 -12.56
N LEU A 11 -1.06 -9.42 -12.92
CA LEU A 11 -1.73 -9.81 -14.15
C LEU A 11 -1.15 -8.99 -15.32
N SER A 12 -1.03 -9.61 -16.49
CA SER A 12 -0.47 -9.04 -17.73
C SER A 12 -1.18 -7.79 -18.27
N ARG A 13 -2.21 -7.29 -17.56
CA ARG A 13 -2.99 -6.08 -17.88
C ARG A 13 -2.94 -5.00 -16.80
N GLY A 14 -1.95 -5.06 -15.90
CA GLY A 14 -1.68 -3.99 -14.95
C GLY A 14 -2.62 -3.96 -13.73
N SER A 15 -3.20 -5.08 -13.36
CA SER A 15 -3.78 -5.22 -12.02
C SER A 15 -2.85 -6.06 -11.17
N LEU A 16 -2.52 -5.56 -9.98
CA LEU A 16 -1.77 -6.32 -8.98
C LEU A 16 -2.72 -6.76 -7.86
N ARG A 17 -2.67 -8.04 -7.51
CA ARG A 17 -3.47 -8.61 -6.43
C ARG A 17 -2.59 -9.15 -5.31
N VAL A 18 -3.05 -8.97 -4.07
CA VAL A 18 -2.46 -9.55 -2.87
C VAL A 18 -3.51 -10.43 -2.19
N THR A 19 -3.32 -11.74 -2.23
CA THR A 19 -4.20 -12.70 -1.57
C THR A 19 -3.80 -12.82 -0.10
N THR A 20 -4.77 -12.63 0.79
CA THR A 20 -4.62 -12.70 2.24
C THR A 20 -5.59 -13.74 2.82
N PRO A 21 -5.45 -14.10 4.10
CA PRO A 21 -6.44 -14.92 4.80
C PRO A 21 -7.86 -14.36 4.88
N ILE A 22 -8.01 -13.02 4.82
CA ILE A 22 -9.29 -12.32 4.97
C ILE A 22 -9.99 -12.16 3.59
N GLY A 23 -9.20 -12.08 2.52
CA GLY A 23 -9.69 -11.85 1.17
C GLY A 23 -8.58 -11.44 0.21
N VAL A 24 -8.97 -10.93 -0.95
CA VAL A 24 -8.03 -10.44 -1.98
C VAL A 24 -8.05 -8.93 -2.01
N LEU A 25 -6.86 -8.32 -1.88
CA LEU A 25 -6.61 -6.92 -2.15
C LEU A 25 -6.23 -6.74 -3.62
N ALA A 26 -6.69 -5.67 -4.24
CA ALA A 26 -6.31 -5.22 -5.57
C ALA A 26 -5.71 -3.82 -5.47
N CYS A 27 -4.58 -3.62 -6.15
CA CYS A 27 -4.06 -2.29 -6.37
C CYS A 27 -4.81 -1.64 -7.54
N VAL A 28 -5.37 -0.47 -7.28
CA VAL A 28 -6.23 0.27 -8.21
C VAL A 28 -5.66 1.67 -8.43
N ILE A 29 -5.78 2.15 -9.67
CA ILE A 29 -5.50 3.55 -10.03
C ILE A 29 -6.83 4.10 -10.55
N ASP A 30 -7.37 5.09 -9.87
CA ASP A 30 -8.56 5.84 -10.30
C ASP A 30 -8.15 7.27 -10.62
N ALA A 31 -8.44 7.70 -11.84
CA ALA A 31 -8.09 9.01 -12.35
C ALA A 31 -9.31 9.82 -12.78
N GLY A 32 -10.52 9.36 -12.44
CA GLY A 32 -11.76 9.89 -13.00
C GLY A 32 -11.70 9.89 -14.54
N SER A 33 -11.88 11.05 -15.15
CA SER A 33 -11.82 11.23 -16.61
C SER A 33 -10.39 11.28 -17.20
N GLN A 34 -9.34 11.23 -16.38
CA GLN A 34 -7.95 11.42 -16.78
C GLN A 34 -7.12 10.13 -16.66
N SER A 35 -7.64 9.01 -17.18
CA SER A 35 -6.93 7.72 -17.09
C SER A 35 -5.50 7.82 -17.65
N PRO A 36 -4.47 7.38 -16.89
CA PRO A 36 -3.11 7.32 -17.41
C PRO A 36 -3.10 6.46 -18.67
N ALA A 37 -2.40 6.93 -19.71
CA ALA A 37 -2.29 6.17 -20.95
C ALA A 37 -1.67 4.78 -20.69
N PRO A 38 -2.06 3.74 -21.43
CA PRO A 38 -1.42 2.43 -21.32
C PRO A 38 0.09 2.54 -21.46
N GLY A 39 0.83 1.88 -20.57
CA GLY A 39 2.30 1.91 -20.56
C GLY A 39 2.93 3.11 -19.87
N THR A 40 2.15 4.10 -19.41
CA THR A 40 2.67 5.22 -18.58
C THR A 40 2.63 4.93 -17.09
N TRP A 41 2.46 3.67 -16.72
CA TRP A 41 2.44 3.23 -15.33
C TRP A 41 2.80 1.76 -15.24
N SER A 42 3.26 1.35 -14.07
CA SER A 42 3.53 -0.05 -13.75
C SER A 42 3.24 -0.34 -12.29
N MET A 43 2.87 -1.58 -12.01
CA MET A 43 2.72 -2.10 -10.66
C MET A 43 3.66 -3.28 -10.48
N ARG A 44 4.33 -3.32 -9.34
CA ARG A 44 5.15 -4.46 -8.92
C ARG A 44 4.82 -4.80 -7.49
N GLY A 45 4.94 -6.06 -7.14
CA GLY A 45 4.83 -6.47 -5.76
C GLY A 45 5.46 -7.82 -5.55
N GLY A 46 5.74 -8.10 -4.30
CA GLY A 46 6.46 -9.30 -3.91
C GLY A 46 6.76 -9.29 -2.43
N PRO A 47 7.39 -10.37 -1.94
CA PRO A 47 7.80 -10.48 -0.54
C PRO A 47 8.66 -9.28 -0.13
N LEU A 48 8.33 -8.68 1.01
CA LEU A 48 9.10 -7.58 1.59
C LEU A 48 9.50 -7.97 3.01
N PRO A 49 10.75 -8.41 3.25
CA PRO A 49 11.23 -8.70 4.60
C PRO A 49 11.08 -7.46 5.50
N PRO A 50 10.31 -7.53 6.60
CA PRO A 50 10.11 -6.36 7.46
C PRO A 50 11.37 -6.07 8.29
N GLU A 51 11.51 -4.83 8.75
CA GLU A 51 12.48 -4.45 9.79
C GLU A 51 11.72 -4.40 11.12
N LEU A 52 11.81 -5.47 11.90
CA LEU A 52 11.06 -5.60 13.15
C LEU A 52 11.97 -5.39 14.36
N PRO A 53 11.44 -4.82 15.46
CA PRO A 53 12.10 -4.83 16.74
C PRO A 53 12.48 -6.26 17.20
N PRO A 54 13.53 -6.41 18.04
CA PRO A 54 13.91 -7.71 18.56
C PRO A 54 12.76 -8.44 19.26
N GLY A 55 12.58 -9.73 18.93
CA GLY A 55 11.52 -10.57 19.50
C GLY A 55 10.17 -10.47 18.79
N MET A 56 10.01 -9.56 17.82
CA MET A 56 8.81 -9.49 16.99
C MET A 56 8.92 -10.36 15.74
N SER A 57 7.77 -10.83 15.25
CA SER A 57 7.69 -11.57 14.00
C SER A 57 6.35 -11.32 13.33
N VAL A 58 6.35 -11.45 12.01
CA VAL A 58 5.11 -11.52 11.23
C VAL A 58 5.04 -12.80 10.43
N ALA A 59 3.84 -13.32 10.24
CA ALA A 59 3.62 -14.52 9.44
C ALA A 59 3.79 -14.26 7.92
N GLY A 60 3.68 -13.00 7.48
CA GLY A 60 3.98 -12.60 6.11
C GLY A 60 4.00 -11.09 5.93
N SER A 61 4.77 -10.64 4.94
CA SER A 61 4.84 -9.23 4.53
C SER A 61 5.08 -9.13 3.02
N VAL A 62 4.31 -8.29 2.34
CA VAL A 62 4.43 -7.99 0.91
C VAL A 62 4.45 -6.49 0.72
N GLY A 63 5.34 -6.02 -0.15
CA GLY A 63 5.29 -4.67 -0.67
C GLY A 63 4.60 -4.63 -2.03
N VAL A 64 3.94 -3.52 -2.30
CA VAL A 64 3.38 -3.14 -3.59
C VAL A 64 3.96 -1.77 -3.94
N VAL A 65 4.50 -1.63 -5.15
CA VAL A 65 5.00 -0.37 -5.70
C VAL A 65 4.22 -0.03 -6.94
N VAL A 66 3.74 1.21 -7.00
CA VAL A 66 3.13 1.80 -8.17
C VAL A 66 4.07 2.87 -8.70
N ALA A 67 4.44 2.78 -9.97
CA ALA A 67 5.21 3.80 -10.67
C ALA A 67 4.35 4.43 -11.76
N LEU A 68 4.32 5.76 -11.80
CA LEU A 68 3.54 6.58 -12.73
C LEU A 68 4.51 7.47 -13.50
N GLN A 69 4.43 7.48 -14.83
CA GLN A 69 5.25 8.32 -15.70
C GLN A 69 4.40 8.86 -16.86
N PRO A 70 3.40 9.70 -16.58
CA PRO A 70 2.46 10.14 -17.59
C PRO A 70 3.13 11.13 -18.57
N GLY A 71 2.71 11.11 -19.83
CA GLY A 71 3.19 12.03 -20.85
C GLY A 71 2.65 13.46 -20.69
N GLN A 72 1.57 13.62 -19.91
CA GLN A 72 0.96 14.89 -19.52
C GLN A 72 0.71 14.86 -18.02
N ALA A 73 0.61 16.02 -17.39
CA ALA A 73 0.32 16.09 -15.97
C ALA A 73 -1.08 15.51 -15.68
N LEU A 74 -1.19 14.74 -14.60
CA LEU A 74 -2.48 14.22 -14.11
C LEU A 74 -2.83 14.92 -12.81
N HIS A 75 -4.13 15.12 -12.55
CA HIS A 75 -4.62 15.78 -11.36
C HIS A 75 -5.60 14.91 -10.60
N ASP A 76 -5.60 15.06 -9.26
CA ASP A 76 -6.49 14.34 -8.34
C ASP A 76 -6.49 12.81 -8.58
N LEU A 77 -5.33 12.24 -8.89
CA LEU A 77 -5.18 10.81 -9.14
C LEU A 77 -5.22 10.05 -7.82
N GLN A 78 -6.12 9.08 -7.69
CA GLN A 78 -6.15 8.18 -6.55
C GLN A 78 -5.46 6.86 -6.88
N VAL A 79 -4.57 6.43 -5.99
CA VAL A 79 -3.98 5.09 -6.01
C VAL A 79 -4.36 4.40 -4.73
N GLY A 80 -4.95 3.21 -4.81
CA GLY A 80 -5.44 2.48 -3.64
C GLY A 80 -4.97 1.04 -3.61
N LEU A 81 -4.91 0.48 -2.40
CA LEU A 81 -4.87 -0.96 -2.17
C LEU A 81 -6.15 -1.34 -1.42
N VAL A 82 -7.09 -1.94 -2.15
CA VAL A 82 -8.47 -2.13 -1.69
C VAL A 82 -8.92 -3.57 -1.83
N TRP A 83 -9.76 -4.04 -0.93
CA TRP A 83 -10.43 -5.32 -0.97
C TRP A 83 -11.32 -5.41 -2.21
N GLU A 84 -11.16 -6.46 -3.02
CA GLU A 84 -12.05 -6.70 -4.18
C GLU A 84 -13.50 -6.92 -3.74
N ARG A 85 -13.69 -7.42 -2.53
CA ARG A 85 -14.96 -7.52 -1.83
C ARG A 85 -14.75 -7.03 -0.42
N THR A 86 -15.43 -5.96 -0.05
CA THR A 86 -15.34 -5.39 1.30
C THR A 86 -15.58 -6.48 2.35
N PRO A 87 -14.63 -6.68 3.30
CA PRO A 87 -14.83 -7.61 4.39
C PRO A 87 -16.05 -7.22 5.22
N ALA A 88 -16.67 -8.21 5.88
CA ALA A 88 -17.78 -7.93 6.80
C ALA A 88 -17.34 -7.13 8.04
N VAL A 89 -16.05 -7.13 8.34
CA VAL A 89 -15.44 -6.35 9.41
C VAL A 89 -14.96 -5.01 8.90
N GLN A 90 -15.22 -3.95 9.66
CA GLN A 90 -14.70 -2.62 9.35
C GLN A 90 -13.23 -2.54 9.76
N GLY A 91 -12.40 -1.95 8.91
CA GLY A 91 -11.00 -1.70 9.23
C GLY A 91 -10.85 -0.50 10.15
N GLY A 92 -9.97 -0.60 11.15
CA GLY A 92 -9.66 0.48 12.08
C GLY A 92 -8.37 1.20 11.70
N PRO A 93 -8.25 2.52 11.96
CA PRO A 93 -6.97 3.21 11.81
C PRO A 93 -5.97 2.68 12.85
N ALA A 94 -4.75 2.41 12.39
CA ALA A 94 -3.60 2.01 13.20
C ALA A 94 -2.41 2.87 12.78
N SER A 95 -2.51 4.20 12.86
CA SER A 95 -1.51 5.13 12.29
C SER A 95 -0.64 5.79 13.36
N GLY A 96 0.54 6.27 12.97
CA GLY A 96 1.53 6.90 13.85
C GLY A 96 2.93 6.90 13.22
N GLU A 97 3.88 7.67 13.77
CA GLU A 97 5.31 7.65 13.41
C GLU A 97 5.61 7.65 11.88
N TRP A 98 5.11 8.63 11.12
CA TRP A 98 5.34 8.75 9.67
C TRP A 98 4.66 7.68 8.81
N LEU A 99 3.72 6.93 9.40
CA LEU A 99 3.00 5.82 8.79
C LEU A 99 1.50 6.02 8.94
N ASP A 100 0.79 5.99 7.81
CA ASP A 100 -0.64 5.73 7.79
C ASP A 100 -0.89 4.26 7.54
N ALA A 101 -1.61 3.63 8.46
CA ALA A 101 -1.98 2.23 8.34
C ALA A 101 -3.39 1.95 8.83
N GLN A 102 -3.99 0.92 8.24
CA GLN A 102 -5.32 0.43 8.56
C GLN A 102 -5.27 -1.08 8.77
N GLU A 103 -6.02 -1.57 9.75
CA GLU A 103 -6.02 -2.98 10.12
C GLU A 103 -7.41 -3.61 10.11
N TRP A 104 -7.46 -4.90 9.77
CA TRP A 104 -8.67 -5.72 9.76
C TRP A 104 -8.42 -7.03 10.50
N ASP A 105 -9.37 -7.40 11.35
CA ASP A 105 -9.39 -8.67 12.07
C ASP A 105 -10.52 -9.55 11.61
N ALA A 106 -10.20 -10.67 10.95
CA ALA A 106 -11.20 -11.64 10.55
C ALA A 106 -10.59 -13.03 10.37
N ALA A 107 -11.43 -14.06 10.53
CA ALA A 107 -11.06 -15.45 10.32
C ALA A 107 -9.83 -15.92 11.16
N GLY A 108 -9.60 -15.29 12.31
CA GLY A 108 -8.45 -15.59 13.17
C GLY A 108 -7.12 -14.98 12.68
N TRP A 109 -7.18 -13.97 11.81
CA TRP A 109 -6.03 -13.25 11.29
C TRP A 109 -6.21 -11.74 11.43
N ARG A 110 -5.09 -11.05 11.62
CA ARG A 110 -4.94 -9.63 11.40
C ARG A 110 -4.26 -9.40 10.05
N VAL A 111 -4.80 -8.46 9.28
CA VAL A 111 -4.16 -7.90 8.09
C VAL A 111 -4.01 -6.41 8.29
N VAL A 112 -2.79 -5.90 8.12
CA VAL A 112 -2.48 -4.46 8.19
C VAL A 112 -2.02 -4.01 6.81
N ILE A 113 -2.57 -2.90 6.33
CA ILE A 113 -2.09 -2.17 5.15
C ILE A 113 -1.46 -0.88 5.64
N GLY A 114 -0.22 -0.60 5.25
CA GLY A 114 0.45 0.66 5.55
C GLY A 114 1.01 1.36 4.32
N THR A 115 1.19 2.68 4.44
CA THR A 115 1.85 3.56 3.47
C THR A 115 2.49 4.76 4.19
N GLU A 116 3.21 5.59 3.45
CA GLU A 116 3.74 6.86 3.99
C GLU A 116 2.60 7.79 4.39
N ASP A 117 2.77 8.48 5.52
CA ASP A 117 1.84 9.53 5.94
C ASP A 117 1.98 10.80 5.07
N GLY A 118 1.11 11.78 5.34
CA GLY A 118 1.09 13.04 4.59
C GLY A 118 2.41 13.81 4.62
N ASP A 119 3.10 13.82 5.75
CA ASP A 119 4.36 14.57 5.90
C ASP A 119 5.50 13.88 5.16
N ALA A 120 5.61 12.55 5.26
CA ALA A 120 6.59 11.75 4.51
C ALA A 120 6.36 11.86 2.99
N LEU A 121 5.09 11.80 2.54
CA LEU A 121 4.73 12.00 1.13
C LEU A 121 5.11 13.40 0.66
N SER A 122 4.80 14.44 1.43
CA SER A 122 5.10 15.84 1.09
C SER A 122 6.60 16.08 1.00
N ALA A 123 7.38 15.52 1.91
CA ALA A 123 8.83 15.62 1.89
C ALA A 123 9.47 14.90 0.69
N ARG A 124 8.94 13.74 0.31
CA ARG A 124 9.49 12.91 -0.78
C ARG A 124 9.06 13.36 -2.17
N LEU A 125 7.86 13.91 -2.29
CA LEU A 125 7.22 14.27 -3.55
C LEU A 125 6.76 15.74 -3.53
N PRO A 126 7.68 16.71 -3.34
CA PRO A 126 7.33 18.12 -3.18
C PRO A 126 6.60 18.70 -4.39
N GLU A 127 6.84 18.16 -5.59
CA GLU A 127 6.17 18.59 -6.82
C GLU A 127 4.73 18.04 -6.99
N CYS A 128 4.26 17.14 -6.11
CA CYS A 128 2.89 16.62 -6.17
C CYS A 128 1.85 17.56 -5.55
N GLY A 129 2.29 18.67 -4.93
CA GLY A 129 1.39 19.75 -4.47
C GLY A 129 0.47 19.36 -3.32
N PHE A 130 0.93 18.51 -2.40
CA PHE A 130 0.22 18.21 -1.16
C PHE A 130 0.02 19.48 -0.32
N SER A 131 -1.14 19.59 0.34
CA SER A 131 -1.47 20.71 1.21
C SER A 131 -2.01 20.22 2.54
N GLU A 132 -1.79 21.00 3.60
CA GLU A 132 -2.32 20.71 4.93
C GLU A 132 -3.86 20.70 4.95
N ASP A 133 -4.49 21.51 4.09
CA ASP A 133 -5.95 21.58 3.97
C ASP A 133 -6.59 20.31 3.40
N ARG A 134 -5.80 19.46 2.72
CA ARG A 134 -6.27 18.21 2.11
C ARG A 134 -5.26 17.10 2.36
N TYR A 135 -5.48 16.39 3.47
CA TYR A 135 -4.68 15.22 3.82
C TYR A 135 -4.73 14.15 2.70
N PRO A 136 -3.58 13.62 2.26
CA PRO A 136 -3.53 12.79 1.05
C PRO A 136 -3.98 11.35 1.24
N VAL A 137 -4.02 10.83 2.46
CA VAL A 137 -4.38 9.44 2.73
C VAL A 137 -5.83 9.33 3.19
N ALA A 138 -6.58 8.42 2.58
CA ALA A 138 -7.96 8.13 2.91
C ALA A 138 -8.12 6.69 3.41
N TYR A 139 -8.59 6.54 4.64
CA TYR A 139 -9.06 5.28 5.20
C TYR A 139 -10.45 5.00 4.64
N ARG A 140 -10.61 3.87 3.98
CA ARG A 140 -11.88 3.45 3.39
C ARG A 140 -12.33 2.15 4.06
N ALA A 141 -13.63 1.86 3.99
CA ALA A 141 -14.15 0.59 4.47
C ALA A 141 -13.52 -0.60 3.71
N ASP A 142 -13.17 -0.38 2.45
CA ASP A 142 -12.58 -1.34 1.55
C ASP A 142 -11.06 -1.25 1.45
N GLY A 143 -10.34 -0.39 2.17
CA GLY A 143 -8.88 -0.35 2.10
C GLY A 143 -8.28 1.03 2.32
N LEU A 144 -7.04 1.21 1.86
CA LEU A 144 -6.29 2.46 2.00
C LEU A 144 -6.01 3.06 0.63
N ALA A 145 -6.15 4.39 0.50
CA ALA A 145 -5.89 5.09 -0.75
C ALA A 145 -5.10 6.39 -0.53
N ILE A 146 -4.25 6.72 -1.50
CA ILE A 146 -3.49 7.97 -1.57
C ILE A 146 -4.04 8.78 -2.75
N THR A 147 -4.38 10.04 -2.50
CA THR A 147 -4.72 11.01 -3.54
C THR A 147 -3.51 11.88 -3.84
N LEU A 148 -3.05 11.86 -5.09
CA LEU A 148 -2.02 12.74 -5.63
C LEU A 148 -2.70 13.97 -6.27
N PRO A 149 -2.56 15.18 -5.70
CA PRO A 149 -3.12 16.39 -6.30
C PRO A 149 -2.57 16.67 -7.70
N LEU A 150 -1.27 16.40 -7.90
CA LEU A 150 -0.57 16.47 -9.16
C LEU A 150 0.36 15.28 -9.33
N VAL A 151 0.33 14.66 -10.52
CA VAL A 151 1.38 13.78 -11.02
C VAL A 151 2.08 14.49 -12.17
N PRO A 152 3.33 14.94 -12.00
CA PRO A 152 4.04 15.69 -13.04
C PRO A 152 4.22 14.90 -14.33
N ALA A 153 4.18 15.60 -15.46
CA ALA A 153 4.52 15.02 -16.76
C ALA A 153 6.02 14.64 -16.82
N ALA A 154 6.32 13.58 -17.59
CA ALA A 154 7.69 13.17 -17.95
C ALA A 154 8.65 12.88 -16.77
N ARG A 155 8.11 12.71 -15.56
CA ARG A 155 8.83 12.27 -14.37
C ARG A 155 8.19 11.01 -13.82
N THR A 156 9.00 10.16 -13.20
CA THR A 156 8.51 8.98 -12.51
C THR A 156 8.10 9.36 -11.09
N THR A 157 6.82 9.23 -10.77
CA THR A 157 6.28 9.32 -9.42
C THR A 157 6.06 7.90 -8.90
N THR A 158 6.61 7.57 -7.74
CA THR A 158 6.45 6.25 -7.11
C THR A 158 5.69 6.35 -5.80
N LEU A 159 4.79 5.40 -5.59
CA LEU A 159 4.07 5.18 -4.33
C LEU A 159 4.23 3.73 -3.90
N HIS A 160 3.94 3.46 -2.63
CA HIS A 160 3.98 2.11 -2.13
C HIS A 160 2.89 1.81 -1.11
N PHE A 161 2.53 0.54 -1.01
CA PHE A 161 1.71 -0.02 0.06
C PHE A 161 2.39 -1.27 0.58
N ILE A 162 2.23 -1.56 1.86
CA ILE A 162 2.78 -2.77 2.47
C ILE A 162 1.64 -3.50 3.16
N VAL A 163 1.57 -4.81 2.95
CA VAL A 163 0.60 -5.69 3.58
C VAL A 163 1.33 -6.63 4.51
N ALA A 164 1.04 -6.55 5.80
CA ALA A 164 1.53 -7.49 6.80
C ALA A 164 0.37 -8.33 7.35
N LEU A 165 0.67 -9.56 7.77
CA LEU A 165 -0.32 -10.47 8.35
C LEU A 165 0.22 -11.21 9.57
N ASN A 166 -0.67 -11.42 10.53
CA ASN A 166 -0.42 -12.25 11.70
C ASN A 166 -1.65 -13.06 12.10
N PRO A 167 -1.47 -14.28 12.64
CA PRO A 167 -2.57 -14.97 13.30
C PRO A 167 -2.99 -14.19 14.56
N LEU A 168 -4.25 -14.33 14.95
CA LEU A 168 -4.77 -13.81 16.22
C LEU A 168 -4.82 -14.94 17.29
N PRO A 169 -4.45 -14.66 18.56
CA PRO A 169 -3.81 -13.41 19.01
C PRO A 169 -2.41 -13.26 18.38
N GLU A 170 -1.98 -12.01 18.19
CA GLU A 170 -0.66 -11.76 17.59
C GLU A 170 0.46 -12.38 18.45
N PRO A 171 1.50 -12.98 17.82
CA PRO A 171 2.63 -13.53 18.57
C PRO A 171 3.38 -12.50 19.42
N ALA A 172 3.42 -11.25 18.93
CA ALA A 172 3.96 -10.10 19.63
C ALA A 172 3.08 -8.88 19.29
N ASP A 173 2.83 -8.04 20.29
CA ASP A 173 1.97 -6.87 20.14
C ASP A 173 2.50 -5.89 19.08
N CYS A 174 1.60 -5.35 18.27
CA CYS A 174 1.87 -4.42 17.16
C CYS A 174 2.89 -4.91 16.11
N ALA A 175 3.24 -6.19 16.05
CA ALA A 175 4.26 -6.67 15.12
C ALA A 175 3.88 -6.46 13.65
N ALA A 176 2.60 -6.63 13.30
CA ALA A 176 2.11 -6.34 11.95
C ALA A 176 2.15 -4.83 11.61
N TRP A 177 1.98 -3.96 12.61
CA TRP A 177 2.11 -2.51 12.44
C TRP A 177 3.55 -2.10 12.13
N PHE A 178 4.53 -2.59 12.89
CA PHE A 178 5.95 -2.36 12.58
C PHE A 178 6.35 -2.91 11.20
N ALA A 179 5.77 -4.02 10.78
CA ALA A 179 6.08 -4.63 9.48
C ALA A 179 5.67 -3.77 8.27
N VAL A 180 4.66 -2.90 8.43
CA VAL A 180 4.22 -2.00 7.36
C VAL A 180 4.90 -0.63 7.39
N GLY A 181 5.66 -0.31 8.44
CA GLY A 181 6.43 0.94 8.56
C GLY A 181 7.80 0.88 7.88
N VAL A 182 7.84 0.54 6.58
CA VAL A 182 9.12 0.40 5.84
C VAL A 182 9.39 1.64 4.98
N PRO A 183 10.58 2.27 5.06
CA PRO A 183 10.90 3.44 4.25
C PRO A 183 10.84 3.15 2.74
N HIS A 184 10.29 4.09 1.96
CA HIS A 184 10.06 3.92 0.52
C HIS A 184 11.28 3.42 -0.25
N ARG A 185 12.46 3.98 0.02
CA ARG A 185 13.73 3.58 -0.62
C ARG A 185 14.01 2.08 -0.53
N ARG A 186 13.67 1.45 0.61
CA ARG A 186 13.93 0.03 0.85
C ARG A 186 12.91 -0.82 0.09
N VAL A 187 11.67 -0.35 -0.01
CA VAL A 187 10.63 -1.00 -0.81
C VAL A 187 11.02 -1.00 -2.30
N LEU A 188 11.56 0.11 -2.81
CA LEU A 188 12.08 0.18 -4.19
C LEU A 188 13.27 -0.78 -4.39
N GLN A 189 14.23 -0.80 -3.47
CA GLN A 189 15.37 -1.75 -3.51
C GLN A 189 14.89 -3.20 -3.61
N ALA A 190 13.93 -3.59 -2.78
CA ALA A 190 13.42 -4.95 -2.74
C ALA A 190 12.63 -5.35 -3.99
N LEU A 191 11.87 -4.43 -4.59
CA LEU A 191 10.85 -4.77 -5.61
C LEU A 191 11.17 -4.27 -7.03
N GLN A 192 12.11 -3.34 -7.16
CA GLN A 192 12.56 -2.81 -8.43
C GLN A 192 14.03 -3.12 -8.72
N GLY A 193 14.81 -3.58 -7.74
CA GLY A 193 16.23 -3.93 -7.91
C GLY A 193 17.13 -2.72 -8.15
N VAL A 194 16.73 -1.55 -7.64
CA VAL A 194 17.50 -0.30 -7.66
C VAL A 194 18.38 -0.21 -6.43
#